data_AF-A0A8T4DN75-F1
#
_entry.id   AF-A0A8T4DN75-F1
#
_cell.length_a   1.000
_cell.length_b   1.000
_cell.length_c   1.000
_cell.angle_alpha   90.00
_cell.angle_beta   90.00
_cell.angle_gamma   90.00
#
_symmetry.space_group_name_H-M   'P 1'
#
loop_
_entity.id
_entity.type
_entity.pdbx_description
1 polymer ?
#
loop_
_entity_poly.entity_id
_entity_poly.type
_entity_poly.pdbx_seq_one_letter_code
_entity_poly.pdbx_strand_id
1 'polypeptide(L)'
;MKRSNLIVILLLIGVLPGLCTSEEASPTVTILNDPLAIPGQEYTVDVTISGAYIENSVLEIDFETAPGWGYTEQGYFDFTVSRHEIDVLQADETLTLTFVMTISGEAAEKSYTIPIIFYGKSGECESGCVPFRSEHSFSLSILYPERADEREVMADSAFDEENYSLAKMYYEQAKTLYEALENSAKASEMAAAIEDSQTGILASQLYGTGLSKYNAGNKEGALTDFLASKEKYEEIGNSDKVLELEDLIESCQANGNGEPPIDEGDGGLGNSLLILVGVGLVIGIAVVGILIKYK
;
A
#
# COMPACT_ATOMS: atom_id res chain seq x y z
N MET A 1 -20.56 21.22 -85.20
CA MET A 1 -19.64 20.24 -85.82
C MET A 1 -18.49 20.01 -84.85
N LYS A 2 -18.30 18.76 -84.42
CA LYS A 2 -17.34 18.31 -83.40
C LYS A 2 -15.89 18.69 -83.73
N ARG A 3 -15.16 19.25 -82.76
CA ARG A 3 -13.69 19.17 -82.58
C ARG A 3 -13.43 19.26 -81.07
N SER A 4 -13.31 18.13 -80.37
CA SER A 4 -12.11 17.27 -80.20
C SER A 4 -11.07 17.86 -79.24
N ASN A 5 -11.12 17.29 -78.04
CA ASN A 5 -10.13 17.15 -76.98
C ASN A 5 -8.66 17.26 -77.40
N LEU A 6 -7.87 18.03 -76.64
CA LEU A 6 -6.51 17.66 -76.25
C LEU A 6 -6.13 18.46 -74.98
N ILE A 7 -6.48 17.93 -73.80
CA ILE A 7 -5.91 18.40 -72.53
C ILE A 7 -4.67 17.56 -72.29
N VAL A 8 -3.49 18.17 -72.50
CA VAL A 8 -2.20 17.60 -72.13
C VAL A 8 -2.01 17.84 -70.63
N ILE A 9 -2.32 16.83 -69.82
CA ILE A 9 -1.97 16.81 -68.40
C ILE A 9 -0.49 16.45 -68.31
N LEU A 10 0.33 17.48 -68.09
CA LEU A 10 1.76 17.35 -67.79
C LEU A 10 1.89 16.85 -66.35
N LEU A 11 2.05 15.53 -66.16
CA LEU A 11 2.29 14.92 -64.85
C LEU A 11 3.74 15.20 -64.45
N LEU A 12 3.96 16.29 -63.71
CA LEU A 12 5.23 16.59 -63.07
C LEU A 12 5.42 15.59 -61.92
N ILE A 13 6.08 14.46 -62.19
CA ILE A 13 6.60 13.57 -61.15
C ILE A 13 7.76 14.31 -60.49
N GLY A 14 7.45 15.10 -59.47
CA GLY A 14 8.44 15.59 -58.52
C GLY A 14 8.99 14.38 -57.78
N VAL A 15 10.13 13.87 -58.23
CA VAL A 15 11.01 13.04 -57.43
C VAL A 15 11.48 13.94 -56.29
N LEU A 16 10.72 13.97 -55.20
CA LEU A 16 11.24 14.43 -53.92
C LEU A 16 12.36 13.44 -53.58
N PRO A 17 13.65 13.85 -53.50
CA PRO A 17 14.62 13.01 -52.83
C PRO A 17 14.06 12.82 -51.42
N GLY A 18 13.68 11.58 -51.11
CA GLY A 18 13.40 11.20 -49.74
C GLY A 18 14.63 11.59 -48.95
N LEU A 19 14.51 12.66 -48.18
CA LEU A 19 15.37 12.89 -47.02
C LEU A 19 15.01 11.73 -46.08
N CYS A 20 15.59 10.56 -46.33
CA CYS A 20 15.88 9.61 -45.28
C CYS A 20 16.85 10.35 -44.37
N THR A 21 16.31 11.17 -43.47
CA THR A 21 16.94 11.35 -42.19
C THR A 21 17.03 9.93 -41.65
N SER A 22 18.23 9.33 -41.71
CA SER A 22 18.51 8.14 -40.93
C SER A 22 18.24 8.59 -39.49
N GLU A 23 17.04 8.30 -39.01
CA GLU A 23 16.71 8.41 -37.60
C GLU A 23 17.71 7.50 -36.93
N GLU A 24 18.74 8.10 -36.33
CA GLU A 24 19.85 7.38 -35.71
C GLU A 24 19.23 6.42 -34.71
N ALA A 25 19.24 5.13 -35.06
CA ALA A 25 18.55 4.11 -34.29
C ALA A 25 19.25 3.99 -32.93
N SER A 26 18.70 4.70 -31.95
CA SER A 26 19.07 4.53 -30.56
C SER A 26 18.58 3.15 -30.12
N PRO A 27 19.39 2.40 -29.36
CA PRO A 27 18.97 1.09 -28.89
C PRO A 27 17.70 1.20 -28.04
N THR A 28 16.78 0.27 -28.26
CA THR A 28 15.59 0.13 -27.42
C THR A 28 15.96 -0.63 -26.17
N VAL A 29 15.63 -0.07 -25.00
CA VAL A 29 15.89 -0.67 -23.69
C VAL A 29 14.55 -0.90 -22.99
N THR A 30 14.31 -2.14 -22.58
CA THR A 30 13.16 -2.53 -21.75
C THR A 30 13.68 -3.11 -20.44
N ILE A 31 13.12 -2.66 -19.31
CA ILE A 31 13.50 -3.14 -17.98
C ILE A 31 12.32 -3.91 -17.38
N LEU A 32 12.61 -5.09 -16.85
CA LEU A 32 11.65 -5.93 -16.14
C LEU A 32 12.20 -6.23 -14.74
N ASN A 33 11.42 -5.93 -13.72
CA ASN A 33 11.74 -6.22 -12.33
C ASN A 33 10.47 -6.48 -11.53
N ASP A 34 10.61 -7.19 -10.41
CA ASP A 34 9.58 -7.19 -9.36
C ASP A 34 9.55 -5.79 -8.71
N PRO A 35 8.39 -5.10 -8.69
CA PRO A 35 8.27 -3.81 -8.04
C PRO A 35 8.33 -3.89 -6.51
N LEU A 36 8.30 -5.08 -5.91
CA LEU A 36 8.29 -5.30 -4.47
C LEU A 36 9.54 -6.04 -4.03
N ALA A 37 10.08 -5.62 -2.88
CA ALA A 37 11.28 -6.22 -2.34
C ALA A 37 11.24 -6.37 -0.81
N ILE A 38 11.60 -7.55 -0.34
CA ILE A 38 11.74 -7.98 1.03
C ILE A 38 13.24 -7.99 1.36
N PRO A 39 13.66 -7.25 2.38
CA PRO A 39 15.06 -7.23 2.80
C PRO A 39 15.63 -8.62 3.09
N GLY A 40 16.91 -8.81 2.76
CA GLY A 40 17.62 -10.07 2.88
C GLY A 40 17.36 -11.08 1.75
N GLN A 41 16.45 -10.79 0.81
CA GLN A 41 16.26 -11.62 -0.39
C GLN A 41 17.09 -11.09 -1.57
N GLU A 42 17.34 -11.99 -2.52
CA GLU A 42 17.97 -11.68 -3.80
C GLU A 42 16.91 -11.20 -4.79
N TYR A 43 17.25 -10.13 -5.53
CA TYR A 43 16.40 -9.49 -6.53
C TYR A 43 17.10 -9.45 -7.87
N THR A 44 16.36 -9.85 -8.91
CA THR A 44 16.82 -9.82 -10.29
C THR A 44 16.14 -8.72 -11.07
N VAL A 45 16.92 -7.97 -11.85
CA VAL A 45 16.43 -6.98 -12.80
C VAL A 45 16.94 -7.34 -14.17
N ASP A 46 16.03 -7.67 -15.08
CA ASP A 46 16.36 -8.02 -16.45
C ASP A 46 16.23 -6.80 -17.34
N VAL A 47 17.33 -6.46 -18.02
CA VAL A 47 17.40 -5.37 -18.99
C VAL A 47 17.57 -5.96 -20.38
N THR A 48 16.57 -5.75 -21.23
CA THR A 48 16.56 -6.23 -22.61
C THR A 48 16.89 -5.10 -23.57
N ILE A 49 17.91 -5.30 -24.39
CA ILE A 49 18.43 -4.36 -25.38
C ILE A 49 18.18 -4.92 -26.78
N SER A 50 17.66 -4.09 -27.69
CA SER A 50 17.36 -4.49 -29.08
C SER A 50 17.27 -3.30 -30.04
N GLY A 51 17.12 -3.58 -31.34
CA GLY A 51 16.68 -2.58 -32.33
C GLY A 51 17.76 -1.64 -32.86
N ALA A 52 19.03 -1.89 -32.52
CA ALA A 52 20.16 -1.14 -33.07
C ALA A 52 21.41 -2.02 -33.11
N TYR A 53 22.29 -1.76 -34.09
CA TYR A 53 23.66 -2.22 -34.00
C TYR A 53 24.39 -1.41 -32.91
N ILE A 54 25.09 -2.10 -32.03
CA ILE A 54 25.78 -1.52 -30.87
C ILE A 54 27.21 -2.09 -30.82
N GLU A 55 28.19 -1.26 -30.49
CA GLU A 55 29.56 -1.71 -30.23
C GLU A 55 30.18 -1.01 -29.01
N ASN A 56 31.16 -1.65 -28.36
CA ASN A 56 31.96 -1.08 -27.27
C ASN A 56 31.12 -0.32 -26.23
N SER A 57 30.07 -0.97 -25.74
CA SER A 57 29.04 -0.35 -24.90
C SER A 57 29.03 -0.90 -23.49
N VAL A 58 28.56 -0.10 -22.55
CA VAL A 58 28.48 -0.43 -21.13
C VAL A 58 27.10 -0.09 -20.62
N LEU A 59 26.48 -1.07 -19.95
CA LEU A 59 25.26 -0.89 -19.17
C LEU A 59 25.60 -1.05 -17.69
N GLU A 60 25.41 -0.01 -16.89
CA GLU A 60 25.78 -0.06 -15.47
C GLU A 60 24.79 0.69 -14.57
N ILE A 61 24.75 0.30 -13.30
CA ILE A 61 24.05 1.03 -12.25
C ILE A 61 24.79 2.35 -12.03
N ASP A 62 24.05 3.45 -12.09
CA ASP A 62 24.64 4.76 -11.82
C ASP A 62 24.70 5.01 -10.30
N PHE A 63 25.92 5.02 -9.76
CA PHE A 63 26.17 5.35 -8.36
C PHE A 63 26.44 6.84 -8.16
N GLU A 64 26.36 7.66 -9.21
CA GLU A 64 26.32 9.11 -9.01
C GLU A 64 25.04 9.50 -8.25
N THR A 65 25.17 10.51 -7.38
CA THR A 65 24.05 10.91 -6.51
C THR A 65 22.92 11.52 -7.34
N ALA A 66 21.76 10.87 -7.35
CA ALA A 66 20.54 11.41 -7.92
C ALA A 66 19.51 11.72 -6.80
N PRO A 67 18.49 12.56 -7.04
CA PRO A 67 17.45 12.82 -6.04
C PRO A 67 16.80 11.52 -5.55
N GLY A 68 16.93 11.20 -4.26
CA GLY A 68 16.42 9.95 -3.68
C GLY A 68 17.34 8.74 -3.83
N TRP A 69 18.49 8.89 -4.49
CA TRP A 69 19.54 7.89 -4.67
C TRP A 69 20.90 8.47 -4.20
N GLY A 70 21.01 8.69 -2.89
CA GLY A 70 22.23 9.18 -2.25
C GLY A 70 23.12 8.05 -1.74
N TYR A 71 24.28 8.41 -1.18
CA TYR A 71 25.23 7.45 -0.59
C TYR A 71 24.59 6.54 0.49
N THR A 72 23.66 7.08 1.27
CA THR A 72 22.94 6.29 2.29
C THR A 72 22.06 5.24 1.62
N GLU A 73 21.25 5.63 0.63
CA GLU A 73 20.39 4.71 -0.09
C GLU A 73 21.18 3.65 -0.86
N GLN A 74 22.28 4.03 -1.52
CA GLN A 74 23.16 3.10 -2.21
C GLN A 74 23.72 2.03 -1.27
N GLY A 75 24.01 2.39 -0.01
CA GLY A 75 24.47 1.45 1.01
C GLY A 75 23.47 0.35 1.39
N TYR A 76 22.20 0.48 0.98
CA TYR A 76 21.20 -0.57 1.19
C TYR A 76 21.21 -1.66 0.12
N PHE A 77 21.86 -1.44 -1.03
CA PHE A 77 21.81 -2.34 -2.17
C PHE A 77 23.19 -2.92 -2.45
N ASP A 78 23.34 -4.23 -2.30
CA ASP A 78 24.54 -4.95 -2.65
C ASP A 78 24.36 -5.63 -4.01
N PHE A 79 24.99 -5.07 -5.05
CA PHE A 79 24.91 -5.60 -6.41
C PHE A 79 26.00 -6.65 -6.65
N THR A 80 25.60 -7.88 -6.97
CA THR A 80 26.53 -8.94 -7.40
C THR A 80 27.16 -8.59 -8.75
N VAL A 81 26.35 -8.01 -9.66
CA VAL A 81 26.80 -7.46 -10.94
C VAL A 81 26.14 -6.11 -11.12
N SER A 82 26.95 -5.05 -11.13
CA SER A 82 26.49 -3.66 -11.33
C SER A 82 26.88 -3.08 -12.68
N ARG A 83 27.63 -3.82 -13.50
CA ARG A 83 28.16 -3.37 -14.80
C ARG A 83 28.25 -4.55 -15.76
N HIS A 84 27.76 -4.34 -16.97
CA HIS A 84 27.85 -5.26 -18.09
C HIS A 84 28.53 -4.58 -19.27
N GLU A 85 29.49 -5.27 -19.88
CA GLU A 85 30.17 -4.80 -21.09
C GLU A 85 29.65 -5.57 -22.30
N ILE A 86 29.33 -4.84 -23.36
CA ILE A 86 28.76 -5.36 -24.61
C ILE A 86 29.75 -5.03 -25.72
N ASP A 87 30.41 -6.04 -26.26
CA ASP A 87 31.38 -5.86 -27.35
C ASP A 87 30.67 -5.48 -28.64
N VAL A 88 29.72 -6.32 -29.09
CA VAL A 88 28.89 -6.09 -30.28
C VAL A 88 27.50 -6.67 -30.06
N LEU A 89 26.46 -5.98 -30.56
CA LEU A 89 25.09 -6.48 -30.71
C LEU A 89 24.60 -6.09 -32.11
N GLN A 90 24.11 -7.05 -32.91
CA GLN A 90 23.56 -6.77 -34.24
C GLN A 90 22.15 -6.18 -34.15
N ALA A 91 21.72 -5.47 -35.21
CA ALA A 91 20.43 -4.79 -35.23
C ALA A 91 19.20 -5.71 -35.14
N ASP A 92 19.34 -6.97 -35.58
CA ASP A 92 18.31 -8.01 -35.52
C ASP A 92 18.45 -8.92 -34.28
N GLU A 93 19.46 -8.70 -33.44
CA GLU A 93 19.66 -9.43 -32.20
C GLU A 93 18.94 -8.77 -31.02
N THR A 94 18.75 -9.56 -29.97
CA THR A 94 18.23 -9.12 -28.69
C THR A 94 19.09 -9.70 -27.60
N LEU A 95 19.49 -8.86 -26.65
CA LEU A 95 20.33 -9.24 -25.52
C LEU A 95 19.62 -8.91 -24.22
N THR A 96 19.51 -9.89 -23.34
CA THR A 96 19.00 -9.70 -21.97
C THR A 96 20.16 -9.81 -20.99
N LEU A 97 20.33 -8.78 -20.18
CA LEU A 97 21.34 -8.67 -19.14
C LEU A 97 20.64 -8.64 -17.78
N THR A 98 21.13 -9.43 -16.83
CA THR A 98 20.54 -9.52 -15.49
C THR A 98 21.43 -8.81 -14.49
N PHE A 99 20.86 -7.87 -13.73
CA PHE A 99 21.44 -7.35 -12.50
C PHE A 99 20.88 -8.16 -11.34
N VAL A 100 21.77 -8.56 -10.43
CA VAL A 100 21.40 -9.29 -9.22
C VAL A 100 21.80 -8.44 -8.03
N MET A 101 20.87 -8.18 -7.12
CA MET A 101 21.12 -7.40 -5.91
C MET A 101 20.52 -8.04 -4.67
N THR A 102 21.12 -7.79 -3.52
CA THR A 102 20.54 -8.08 -2.19
C THR A 102 20.26 -6.78 -1.46
N ILE A 103 19.13 -6.72 -0.74
CA ILE A 103 18.71 -5.52 -0.01
C ILE A 103 19.00 -5.69 1.48
N SER A 104 19.63 -4.68 2.09
CA SER A 104 19.93 -4.63 3.53
C SER A 104 18.65 -4.63 4.38
N GLY A 105 18.68 -5.34 5.51
CA GLY A 105 17.63 -5.29 6.55
C GLY A 105 17.48 -3.94 7.25
N GLU A 106 18.37 -2.98 6.98
CA GLU A 106 18.28 -1.61 7.49
C GLU A 106 17.60 -0.65 6.50
N ALA A 107 17.26 -1.14 5.31
CA ALA A 107 16.72 -0.31 4.24
C ALA A 107 15.33 0.23 4.61
N ALA A 108 15.14 1.54 4.55
CA ALA A 108 13.84 2.12 4.93
C ALA A 108 12.71 1.61 4.02
N GLU A 109 11.53 1.37 4.60
CA GLU A 109 10.31 1.02 3.89
C GLU A 109 9.81 2.22 3.06
N LYS A 110 10.21 2.26 1.79
CA LYS A 110 9.83 3.27 0.80
C LYS A 110 10.06 2.73 -0.61
N SER A 111 9.60 3.49 -1.60
CA SER A 111 9.99 3.26 -2.99
C SER A 111 11.34 3.90 -3.29
N TYR A 112 12.21 3.15 -3.97
CA TYR A 112 13.51 3.56 -4.48
C TYR A 112 13.47 3.56 -5.99
N THR A 113 14.10 4.56 -6.59
CA THR A 113 14.33 4.62 -8.03
C THR A 113 15.82 4.44 -8.27
N ILE A 114 16.19 3.34 -8.90
CA ILE A 114 17.57 2.96 -9.15
C ILE A 114 17.93 3.36 -10.59
N PRO A 115 18.89 4.27 -10.78
CA PRO A 115 19.30 4.71 -12.11
C PRO A 115 20.20 3.68 -12.80
N ILE A 116 20.01 3.55 -14.11
CA ILE A 116 20.83 2.75 -15.02
C ILE A 116 21.31 3.67 -16.13
N ILE A 117 22.61 3.67 -16.41
CA ILE A 117 23.18 4.36 -17.56
C ILE A 117 23.59 3.36 -18.62
N PHE A 118 23.25 3.68 -19.87
CA PHE A 118 23.68 2.90 -21.03
C PHE A 118 24.42 3.81 -22.01
N TYR A 119 25.67 3.50 -22.29
CA TYR A 119 26.49 4.32 -23.19
C TYR A 119 27.43 3.50 -24.04
N GLY A 120 27.82 4.06 -25.18
CA GLY A 120 28.74 3.44 -26.11
C GLY A 120 28.56 4.00 -27.50
N LYS A 121 28.50 3.15 -28.52
CA LYS A 121 28.35 3.55 -29.92
C LYS A 121 27.24 2.77 -30.60
N SER A 122 26.40 3.45 -31.38
CA SER A 122 25.31 2.83 -32.14
C SER A 122 25.23 3.35 -33.58
N GLY A 123 24.58 2.57 -34.45
CA GLY A 123 24.37 2.90 -35.87
C GLY A 123 25.04 1.94 -36.85
N GLU A 124 25.06 2.28 -38.13
CA GLU A 124 25.61 1.43 -39.20
C GLU A 124 27.17 1.57 -39.28
N CYS A 125 27.96 0.79 -38.53
CA CYS A 125 29.43 0.83 -38.65
C CYS A 125 29.94 0.13 -39.92
N GLU A 126 30.95 0.65 -40.63
CA GLU A 126 32.40 0.55 -40.28
C GLU A 126 33.10 1.91 -40.06
N SER A 127 32.37 3.05 -40.07
CA SER A 127 32.85 4.32 -39.48
C SER A 127 31.73 5.36 -39.28
N GLY A 128 30.47 4.91 -39.29
CA GLY A 128 29.28 5.75 -39.12
C GLY A 128 28.62 5.64 -37.76
N CYS A 129 29.18 4.89 -36.80
CA CYS A 129 28.62 4.85 -35.46
C CYS A 129 28.82 6.18 -34.73
N VAL A 130 27.75 6.61 -34.06
CA VAL A 130 27.75 7.81 -33.24
C VAL A 130 27.78 7.40 -31.77
N PRO A 131 28.49 8.14 -30.91
CA PRO A 131 28.40 7.94 -29.48
C PRO A 131 26.97 8.17 -28.99
N PHE A 132 26.48 7.31 -28.11
CA PHE A 132 25.23 7.52 -27.42
C PHE A 132 25.40 7.39 -25.90
N ARG A 133 24.49 8.04 -25.18
CA ARG A 133 24.28 7.87 -23.75
C ARG A 133 22.79 8.01 -23.49
N SER A 134 22.19 7.00 -22.87
CA SER A 134 20.80 7.01 -22.43
C SER A 134 20.73 6.71 -20.94
N GLU A 135 19.76 7.34 -20.28
CA GLU A 135 19.48 7.15 -18.87
C GLU A 135 18.15 6.42 -18.74
N HIS A 136 18.15 5.41 -17.89
CA HIS A 136 17.00 4.60 -17.57
C HIS A 136 16.91 4.45 -16.05
N SER A 137 15.80 3.93 -15.57
CA SER A 137 15.66 3.58 -14.16
C SER A 137 14.60 2.52 -13.97
N PHE A 138 14.65 1.88 -12.82
CA PHE A 138 13.57 1.02 -12.34
C PHE A 138 13.22 1.39 -10.91
N SER A 139 11.99 1.05 -10.52
CA SER A 139 11.50 1.30 -9.17
C SER A 139 11.27 0.00 -8.43
N LEU A 140 11.63 -0.01 -7.15
CA LEU A 140 11.28 -1.08 -6.22
C LEU A 140 10.76 -0.47 -4.92
N SER A 141 9.84 -1.16 -4.26
CA SER A 141 9.28 -0.77 -2.97
C SER A 141 9.68 -1.79 -1.93
N ILE A 142 10.35 -1.34 -0.88
CA ILE A 142 10.76 -2.21 0.22
C ILE A 142 9.56 -2.46 1.13
N LEU A 143 9.35 -3.72 1.51
CA LEU A 143 8.27 -4.16 2.39
C LEU A 143 8.81 -5.18 3.41
N TYR A 144 8.32 -5.09 4.64
CA TYR A 144 8.72 -5.93 5.77
C TYR A 144 7.55 -6.85 6.16
N PRO A 145 7.56 -8.14 5.77
CA PRO A 145 6.45 -9.06 5.99
C PRO A 145 6.05 -9.20 7.46
N GLU A 146 7.03 -9.18 8.37
CA GLU A 146 6.81 -9.29 9.82
C GLU A 146 5.93 -8.17 10.38
N ARG A 147 5.87 -7.02 9.71
CA ARG A 147 4.99 -5.92 10.14
C ARG A 147 3.53 -6.27 9.93
N ALA A 148 3.18 -7.10 8.95
CA ALA A 148 1.81 -7.56 8.75
C ALA A 148 1.39 -8.43 9.96
N ASP A 149 2.23 -9.38 10.34
CA ASP A 149 2.02 -10.27 11.49
C ASP A 149 1.94 -9.47 12.80
N GLU A 150 2.83 -8.50 13.01
CA GLU A 150 2.80 -7.63 14.20
C GLU A 150 1.48 -6.86 14.32
N ARG A 151 0.93 -6.39 13.19
CA ARG A 151 -0.35 -5.67 13.17
C ARG A 151 -1.52 -6.59 13.44
N GLU A 152 -1.50 -7.81 12.91
CA GLU A 152 -2.50 -8.85 13.23
C GLU A 152 -2.50 -9.14 14.74
N VAL A 153 -1.34 -9.39 15.35
CA VAL A 153 -1.22 -9.65 16.80
C VAL A 153 -1.73 -8.47 17.65
N MET A 154 -1.42 -7.24 17.26
CA MET A 154 -1.94 -6.05 17.94
C MET A 154 -3.46 -5.92 17.79
N ALA A 155 -4.01 -6.31 16.64
CA ALA A 155 -5.45 -6.29 16.39
C ALA A 155 -6.17 -7.34 17.24
N ASP A 156 -5.68 -8.58 17.26
CA ASP A 156 -6.20 -9.69 18.06
C ASP A 156 -6.24 -9.30 19.55
N SER A 157 -5.12 -8.79 20.07
CA SER A 157 -5.03 -8.34 21.47
C SER A 157 -6.05 -7.23 21.78
N ALA A 158 -6.22 -6.26 20.88
CA ALA A 158 -7.20 -5.20 21.06
C ALA A 158 -8.64 -5.72 20.96
N PHE A 159 -8.89 -6.75 20.15
CA PHE A 159 -10.19 -7.38 20.00
C PHE A 159 -10.59 -8.14 21.27
N ASP A 160 -9.66 -8.92 21.82
CA ASP A 160 -9.83 -9.65 23.09
C ASP A 160 -10.08 -8.72 24.29
N GLU A 161 -9.51 -7.50 24.25
CA GLU A 161 -9.76 -6.44 25.23
C GLU A 161 -11.05 -5.66 24.98
N GLU A 162 -11.90 -6.10 24.05
CA GLU A 162 -13.15 -5.45 23.60
C GLU A 162 -12.94 -4.03 23.06
N ASN A 163 -11.71 -3.69 22.65
CA ASN A 163 -11.36 -2.43 22.02
C ASN A 163 -11.51 -2.54 20.50
N TYR A 164 -12.73 -2.83 20.05
CA TYR A 164 -13.04 -3.15 18.65
C TYR A 164 -12.68 -2.03 17.66
N SER A 165 -12.70 -0.76 18.09
CA SER A 165 -12.26 0.35 17.24
C SER A 165 -10.76 0.32 16.96
N LEU A 166 -9.97 -0.01 17.97
CA LEU A 166 -8.52 -0.15 17.82
C LEU A 166 -8.16 -1.43 17.05
N ALA A 167 -8.85 -2.54 17.34
CA ALA A 167 -8.70 -3.79 16.61
C ALA A 167 -8.94 -3.59 15.10
N LYS A 168 -10.07 -2.97 14.73
CA LYS A 168 -10.39 -2.63 13.34
C LYS A 168 -9.27 -1.86 12.64
N MET A 169 -8.74 -0.83 13.29
CA MET A 169 -7.65 -0.03 12.73
C MET A 169 -6.39 -0.87 12.48
N TYR A 170 -6.02 -1.76 13.40
CA TYR A 170 -4.86 -2.64 13.21
C TYR A 170 -5.11 -3.71 12.14
N TYR A 171 -6.29 -4.32 12.08
CA TYR A 171 -6.63 -5.25 10.98
C TYR A 171 -6.62 -4.56 9.61
N GLU A 172 -7.06 -3.29 9.50
CA GLU A 172 -6.95 -2.51 8.25
C GLU A 172 -5.49 -2.32 7.82
N GLN A 173 -4.60 -2.06 8.78
CA GLN A 173 -3.16 -1.95 8.52
C GLN A 173 -2.57 -3.30 8.10
N ALA A 174 -2.88 -4.39 8.81
CA ALA A 174 -2.43 -5.74 8.48
C ALA A 174 -2.92 -6.16 7.08
N LYS A 175 -4.20 -5.93 6.77
CA LYS A 175 -4.79 -6.20 5.46
C LYS A 175 -4.03 -5.50 4.32
N THR A 176 -3.74 -4.21 4.49
CA THR A 176 -3.02 -3.42 3.47
C THR A 176 -1.63 -4.02 3.22
N LEU A 177 -0.93 -4.46 4.27
CA LEU A 177 0.37 -5.09 4.16
C LEU A 177 0.29 -6.46 3.48
N TYR A 178 -0.70 -7.30 3.83
CA TYR A 178 -0.91 -8.58 3.17
C TYR A 178 -1.31 -8.45 1.70
N GLU A 179 -2.08 -7.43 1.33
CA GLU A 179 -2.37 -7.12 -0.08
C GLU A 179 -1.11 -6.73 -0.84
N ALA A 180 -0.23 -5.93 -0.22
CA ALA A 180 1.06 -5.58 -0.79
C ALA A 180 2.02 -6.77 -0.88
N LEU A 181 1.88 -7.79 -0.04
CA LEU A 181 2.62 -9.06 -0.11
C LEU A 181 1.98 -10.08 -1.07
N GLU A 182 0.95 -9.69 -1.81
CA GLU A 182 0.12 -10.57 -2.65
C GLU A 182 -0.48 -11.78 -1.90
N ASN A 183 -0.58 -11.70 -0.57
CA ASN A 183 -1.15 -12.74 0.28
C ASN A 183 -2.68 -12.56 0.39
N SER A 184 -3.37 -12.89 -0.70
CA SER A 184 -4.82 -12.75 -0.81
C SER A 184 -5.62 -13.53 0.24
N ALA A 185 -5.12 -14.68 0.70
CA ALA A 185 -5.75 -15.47 1.75
C ALA A 185 -5.78 -14.69 3.08
N LYS A 186 -4.62 -14.21 3.53
CA LYS A 186 -4.52 -13.40 4.75
C LYS A 186 -5.27 -12.07 4.63
N ALA A 187 -5.19 -11.40 3.48
CA ALA A 187 -5.97 -10.18 3.26
C ALA A 187 -7.48 -10.41 3.40
N SER A 188 -7.98 -11.57 2.96
CA SER A 188 -9.39 -11.96 3.14
C SER A 188 -9.74 -12.30 4.59
N GLU A 189 -8.85 -12.97 5.33
CA GLU A 189 -9.02 -13.20 6.77
C GLU A 189 -9.14 -11.88 7.53
N MET A 190 -8.24 -10.92 7.25
CA MET A 190 -8.29 -9.59 7.87
C MET A 190 -9.56 -8.82 7.49
N ALA A 191 -10.07 -8.99 6.26
CA ALA A 191 -11.34 -8.37 5.85
C ALA A 191 -12.52 -8.88 6.69
N ALA A 192 -12.59 -10.18 6.98
CA ALA A 192 -13.60 -10.74 7.87
C ALA A 192 -13.44 -10.22 9.31
N ALA A 193 -12.20 -10.17 9.83
CA ALA A 193 -11.93 -9.65 11.17
C ALA A 193 -12.27 -8.14 11.31
N ILE A 194 -12.16 -7.36 10.23
CA ILE A 194 -12.63 -5.97 10.16
C ILE A 194 -14.16 -5.91 10.29
N GLU A 195 -14.89 -6.81 9.64
CA GLU A 195 -16.36 -6.89 9.76
C GLU A 195 -16.78 -7.27 11.17
N ASP A 196 -16.14 -8.28 11.78
CA ASP A 196 -16.38 -8.67 13.17
C ASP A 196 -16.10 -7.50 14.14
N SER A 197 -15.01 -6.76 13.90
CA SER A 197 -14.71 -5.57 14.70
C SER A 197 -15.78 -4.48 14.54
N GLN A 198 -16.35 -4.30 13.35
CA GLN A 198 -17.47 -3.36 13.16
C GLN A 198 -18.72 -3.80 13.93
N THR A 199 -19.01 -5.10 13.92
CA THR A 199 -20.10 -5.70 14.69
C THR A 199 -19.89 -5.48 16.19
N GLY A 200 -18.67 -5.70 16.70
CA GLY A 200 -18.30 -5.42 18.08
C GLY A 200 -18.46 -3.94 18.47
N ILE A 201 -18.06 -2.99 17.62
CA ILE A 201 -18.28 -1.55 17.85
C ILE A 201 -19.77 -1.24 18.05
N LEU A 202 -20.63 -1.79 17.18
CA LEU A 202 -22.08 -1.60 17.29
C LEU A 202 -22.62 -2.25 18.57
N ALA A 203 -22.17 -3.46 18.90
CA ALA A 203 -22.56 -4.17 20.11
C ALA A 203 -22.26 -3.33 21.37
N SER A 204 -21.05 -2.76 21.46
CA SER A 204 -20.63 -1.91 22.59
C SER A 204 -21.41 -0.60 22.67
N GLN A 205 -21.77 0.02 21.53
CA GLN A 205 -22.60 1.22 21.50
C GLN A 205 -24.02 0.95 22.01
N LEU A 206 -24.62 -0.17 21.58
CA LEU A 206 -25.94 -0.60 22.04
C LEU A 206 -25.91 -0.90 23.54
N TYR A 207 -24.89 -1.63 24.02
CA TYR A 207 -24.69 -1.89 25.44
C TYR A 207 -24.62 -0.60 26.26
N GLY A 208 -23.79 0.37 25.84
CA GLY A 208 -23.65 1.65 26.53
C GLY A 208 -24.94 2.48 26.54
N THR A 209 -25.72 2.43 25.46
CA THR A 209 -27.03 3.10 25.37
C THR A 209 -28.05 2.42 26.30
N GLY A 210 -28.05 1.09 26.34
CA GLY A 210 -28.88 0.28 27.25
C GLY A 210 -28.59 0.59 28.71
N LEU A 211 -27.32 0.63 29.12
CA LEU A 211 -26.92 1.02 30.47
C LEU A 211 -27.40 2.42 30.83
N SER A 212 -27.25 3.39 29.92
CA SER A 212 -27.70 4.75 30.14
C SER A 212 -29.22 4.82 30.39
N LYS A 213 -30.01 4.11 29.57
CA LYS A 213 -31.47 4.02 29.74
C LYS A 213 -31.87 3.29 31.01
N TYR A 214 -31.17 2.23 31.37
CA TYR A 214 -31.40 1.45 32.58
C TYR A 214 -31.21 2.32 33.82
N ASN A 215 -30.11 3.06 33.89
CA ASN A 215 -29.79 3.97 34.99
C ASN A 215 -30.78 5.15 35.08
N ALA A 216 -31.37 5.55 33.96
CA ALA A 216 -32.44 6.55 33.91
C ALA A 216 -33.83 6.00 34.32
N GLY A 217 -33.93 4.71 34.68
CA GLY A 217 -35.20 4.04 35.02
C GLY A 217 -36.05 3.65 33.81
N ASN A 218 -35.57 3.89 32.58
CA ASN A 218 -36.24 3.48 31.36
C ASN A 218 -35.93 2.01 31.03
N LYS A 219 -36.54 1.10 31.80
CA LYS A 219 -36.31 -0.36 31.68
C LYS A 219 -36.72 -0.93 30.33
N GLU A 220 -37.82 -0.48 29.75
CA GLU A 220 -38.30 -0.96 28.45
C GLU A 220 -37.33 -0.58 27.31
N GLY A 221 -36.85 0.67 27.33
CA GLY A 221 -35.85 1.14 26.38
C GLY A 221 -34.50 0.46 26.56
N ALA A 222 -34.09 0.19 27.80
CA ALA A 222 -32.85 -0.54 28.10
C ALA A 222 -32.91 -1.99 27.61
N LEU A 223 -34.03 -2.69 27.87
CA LEU A 223 -34.26 -4.06 27.43
C LEU A 223 -34.10 -4.19 25.91
N THR A 224 -34.64 -3.24 25.15
CA THR A 224 -34.53 -3.22 23.69
C THR A 224 -33.07 -3.15 23.24
N ASP A 225 -32.28 -2.24 23.81
CA ASP A 225 -30.88 -2.07 23.45
C ASP A 225 -30.01 -3.25 23.91
N PHE A 226 -30.28 -3.82 25.09
CA PHE A 226 -29.56 -4.99 25.58
C PHE A 226 -29.81 -6.23 24.72
N LEU A 227 -31.04 -6.47 24.27
CA LEU A 227 -31.34 -7.56 23.34
C LEU A 227 -30.59 -7.40 22.01
N ALA A 228 -30.59 -6.18 21.45
CA ALA A 228 -29.87 -5.89 20.21
C ALA A 228 -28.34 -6.01 20.39
N SER A 229 -27.81 -5.57 21.54
CA SER A 229 -26.40 -5.72 21.88
C SER A 229 -26.01 -7.20 22.02
N LYS A 230 -26.87 -8.00 22.65
CA LYS A 230 -26.65 -9.44 22.85
C LYS A 230 -26.54 -10.17 21.53
N GLU A 231 -27.48 -9.94 20.61
CA GLU A 231 -27.45 -10.50 19.25
C GLU A 231 -26.11 -10.21 18.55
N LYS A 232 -25.59 -8.99 18.69
CA LYS A 232 -24.31 -8.60 18.08
C LYS A 232 -23.09 -9.25 18.76
N TYR A 233 -23.09 -9.42 20.08
CA TYR A 233 -22.04 -10.16 20.76
C TYR A 233 -22.09 -11.67 20.48
N GLU A 234 -23.28 -12.23 20.25
CA GLU A 234 -23.45 -13.61 19.78
C GLU A 234 -22.86 -13.79 18.37
N GLU A 235 -23.09 -12.84 17.46
CA GLU A 235 -22.53 -12.85 16.09
C GLU A 235 -21.00 -12.95 16.08
N ILE A 236 -20.31 -12.26 16.99
CA ILE A 236 -18.84 -12.28 17.11
C ILE A 236 -18.30 -13.29 18.13
N GLY A 237 -19.17 -14.12 18.72
CA GLY A 237 -18.78 -15.17 19.64
C GLY A 237 -18.27 -14.72 21.02
N ASN A 238 -18.58 -13.49 21.47
CA ASN A 238 -18.19 -13.02 22.81
C ASN A 238 -19.17 -13.55 23.87
N SER A 239 -18.94 -14.79 24.31
CA SER A 239 -19.82 -15.48 25.27
C SER A 239 -19.90 -14.80 26.63
N ASP A 240 -18.81 -14.18 27.09
CA ASP A 240 -18.75 -13.55 28.41
C ASP A 240 -19.68 -12.33 28.47
N LYS A 241 -19.68 -11.50 27.41
CA LYS A 241 -20.62 -10.38 27.29
C LYS A 241 -22.06 -10.82 27.10
N VAL A 242 -22.28 -11.93 26.39
CA VAL A 242 -23.62 -12.50 26.22
C VAL A 242 -24.22 -12.88 27.58
N LEU A 243 -23.46 -13.54 28.45
CA LEU A 243 -23.91 -13.88 29.81
C LEU A 243 -24.19 -12.63 30.66
N GLU A 244 -23.30 -11.63 30.61
CA GLU A 244 -23.52 -10.36 31.32
C GLU A 244 -24.82 -9.66 30.88
N LEU A 245 -25.11 -9.68 29.58
CA LEU A 245 -26.33 -9.10 29.02
C LEU A 245 -27.59 -9.89 29.41
N GLU A 246 -27.51 -11.21 29.57
CA GLU A 246 -28.64 -12.02 30.06
C GLU A 246 -29.09 -11.60 31.46
N ASP A 247 -28.14 -11.36 32.37
CA ASP A 247 -28.43 -10.87 33.73
C ASP A 247 -29.10 -9.47 33.69
N LEU A 248 -28.59 -8.57 32.85
CA LEU A 248 -29.17 -7.23 32.67
C LEU A 248 -30.57 -7.29 32.07
N ILE A 249 -30.80 -8.19 31.12
CA ILE A 249 -32.12 -8.41 30.51
C ILE A 249 -33.12 -8.93 31.56
N GLU A 250 -32.73 -9.91 32.38
CA GLU A 250 -33.58 -10.43 33.46
C GLU A 250 -33.95 -9.33 34.46
N SER A 251 -32.99 -8.47 34.83
CA SER A 251 -33.23 -7.34 35.73
C SER A 251 -34.22 -6.29 35.18
N CYS A 252 -34.24 -6.12 33.84
CA CYS A 252 -35.22 -5.26 33.17
C CYS A 252 -36.62 -5.89 33.15
N GLN A 253 -36.71 -7.21 33.02
CA GLN A 253 -37.96 -7.97 32.91
C GLN A 253 -38.62 -8.26 34.26
N ALA A 254 -37.86 -8.27 35.35
CA ALA A 254 -38.40 -8.40 36.70
C ALA A 254 -39.35 -7.22 37.01
N ASN A 255 -40.66 -7.46 36.84
CA ASN A 255 -41.75 -6.51 37.04
C ASN A 255 -41.71 -5.82 38.41
N GLY A 256 -41.47 -4.50 38.42
CA GLY A 256 -42.43 -3.47 38.86
C GLY A 256 -43.10 -3.50 40.24
N ASN A 257 -42.77 -4.39 41.19
CA ASN A 257 -43.33 -4.36 42.56
C ASN A 257 -42.38 -3.80 43.61
N GLY A 258 -41.16 -3.40 43.23
CA GLY A 258 -40.35 -2.53 44.08
C GLY A 258 -40.85 -1.11 43.94
N GLU A 259 -41.41 -0.55 45.02
CA GLU A 259 -41.65 0.89 45.15
C GLU A 259 -40.47 1.68 44.56
N PRO A 260 -40.75 2.85 43.94
CA PRO A 260 -39.66 3.75 43.55
C PRO A 260 -38.74 3.91 44.77
N PRO A 261 -37.40 3.79 44.61
CA PRO A 261 -36.50 4.00 45.71
C PRO A 261 -36.83 5.37 46.26
N ILE A 262 -37.26 5.40 47.53
CA ILE A 262 -37.45 6.64 48.25
C ILE A 262 -36.09 7.33 48.16
N ASP A 263 -36.08 8.44 47.44
CA ASP A 263 -35.03 9.44 47.48
C ASP A 263 -34.98 9.96 48.93
N GLU A 264 -34.36 9.18 49.81
CA GLU A 264 -33.81 9.70 51.05
C GLU A 264 -32.59 10.51 50.64
N GLY A 265 -32.89 11.74 50.21
CA GLY A 265 -31.90 12.76 50.00
C GLY A 265 -31.02 12.85 51.24
N ASP A 266 -29.75 12.50 51.06
CA ASP A 266 -28.69 13.17 51.79
C ASP A 266 -27.54 13.46 50.83
N GLY A 267 -27.12 14.72 50.84
CA GLY A 267 -26.22 15.30 49.88
C GLY A 267 -24.82 14.70 49.98
N GLY A 268 -24.34 14.15 48.87
CA GLY A 268 -22.96 13.68 48.76
C GLY A 268 -22.42 13.98 47.38
N LEU A 269 -21.68 15.08 47.26
CA LEU A 269 -20.87 15.44 46.10
C LEU A 269 -20.11 14.24 45.52
N GLY A 270 -20.25 14.01 44.22
CA GLY A 270 -19.20 13.39 43.40
C GLY A 270 -19.64 12.24 42.52
N ASN A 271 -19.87 12.51 41.23
CA ASN A 271 -18.93 12.01 40.23
C ASN A 271 -19.23 12.59 38.84
N SER A 272 -18.32 13.46 38.42
CA SER A 272 -18.09 13.88 37.04
C SER A 272 -17.52 12.70 36.25
N LEU A 273 -18.35 11.74 35.84
CA LEU A 273 -17.93 10.64 34.97
C LEU A 273 -18.84 10.51 33.75
N LEU A 274 -19.06 11.61 33.05
CA LEU A 274 -19.57 11.65 31.69
C LEU A 274 -18.73 12.70 30.94
N ILE A 275 -18.30 12.33 29.73
CA ILE A 275 -17.32 13.02 28.85
C ILE A 275 -15.86 12.54 29.04
N LEU A 276 -15.58 11.27 28.76
CA LEU A 276 -14.22 10.82 28.41
C LEU A 276 -14.17 9.80 27.25
N VAL A 277 -15.24 9.71 26.46
CA VAL A 277 -15.22 8.97 25.17
C VAL A 277 -14.97 9.93 23.98
N GLY A 278 -15.10 11.25 24.19
CA GLY A 278 -14.86 12.26 23.14
C GLY A 278 -13.46 12.89 23.10
N VAL A 279 -12.60 12.67 24.11
CA VAL A 279 -11.29 13.37 24.22
C VAL A 279 -10.12 12.52 23.74
N GLY A 280 -10.24 11.19 23.75
CA GLY A 280 -9.21 10.28 23.21
C GLY A 280 -8.93 10.49 21.71
N LEU A 281 -9.94 10.94 20.96
CA LEU A 281 -9.84 11.16 19.52
C LEU A 281 -9.20 12.52 19.14
N VAL A 282 -9.15 13.49 20.06
CA VAL A 282 -8.55 14.82 19.82
C VAL A 282 -7.07 14.87 20.23
N ILE A 283 -6.66 14.12 21.25
CA ILE A 283 -5.25 14.09 21.69
C ILE A 283 -4.38 13.27 20.73
N GLY A 284 -4.91 12.19 20.14
CA GLY A 284 -4.17 11.40 19.13
C GLY A 284 -3.76 12.21 17.89
N ILE A 285 -4.61 13.13 17.43
CA ILE A 285 -4.33 13.95 16.25
C ILE A 285 -3.30 15.07 16.56
N ALA A 286 -3.26 15.59 17.79
CA ALA A 286 -2.29 16.61 18.19
C ALA A 286 -0.85 16.08 18.30
N VAL A 287 -0.66 14.82 18.74
CA VAL A 287 0.68 14.22 18.86
C VAL A 287 1.27 13.86 17.50
N VAL A 288 0.44 13.40 16.55
CA VAL A 288 0.89 13.13 15.17
C VAL A 288 1.24 14.42 14.42
N GLY A 289 0.50 15.52 14.65
CA GLY A 289 0.79 16.81 14.04
C GLY A 289 2.10 17.47 14.52
N ILE A 290 2.54 17.21 15.75
CA ILE A 290 3.79 17.78 16.28
C ILE A 290 5.01 17.01 15.76
N LEU A 291 4.91 15.70 15.53
CA LEU A 291 6.03 14.89 15.03
C LEU A 291 6.36 15.14 13.55
N ILE A 292 5.41 15.61 12.74
CA ILE A 292 5.64 15.95 11.32
C ILE A 292 6.35 17.30 11.17
N LYS A 293 6.33 18.17 12.18
CA LYS A 293 6.92 19.51 12.09
C LYS A 293 8.39 19.59 12.53
N TYR A 294 8.95 18.50 13.05
CA TYR A 294 10.32 18.42 13.60
C TYR A 294 11.23 17.40 12.89
N LYS A 295 10.86 16.95 11.69
CA LYS A 295 11.77 16.35 10.71
C LYS A 295 11.94 17.31 9.53
#